data_AF-A0A1B1BLG2-F1
#
_entry.id   AF-A0A1B1BLG2-F1
#
_cell.length_a   1.000
_cell.length_b   1.000
_cell.length_c   1.000
_cell.angle_alpha   90.00
_cell.angle_beta   90.00
_cell.angle_gamma   90.00
#
_symmetry.space_group_name_H-M   'P 1'
#
loop_
_entity.id
_entity.type
_entity.pdbx_description
1 polymer ?
#
loop_
_entity_poly.entity_id
_entity_poly.type
_entity_poly.pdbx_seq_one_letter_code
_entity_poly.pdbx_strand_id
1 'polypeptide(L)'
;MTTVTQYWAPHDNQNGLYQARGQLIWSWPLGDNSHYWGFAVRPHQGNMQVEVERQWTTSDNDMRFVENFLVTVSDPVGREFRPSGNGGLLMFTAIKVEA
;
A
#
# COMPACT_ATOMS: atom_id res chain seq x y z
N MET A 1 8.03 26.80 -3.39
CA MET A 1 7.65 26.18 -4.68
C MET A 1 7.47 24.74 -4.34
N THR A 2 6.25 24.21 -4.44
CA THR A 2 5.95 22.90 -3.87
C THR A 2 6.54 21.78 -4.73
N THR A 3 7.31 20.89 -4.12
CA THR A 3 7.86 19.69 -4.76
C THR A 3 7.01 18.48 -4.39
N VAL A 4 6.67 17.65 -5.37
CA VAL A 4 5.89 16.42 -5.18
C VAL A 4 6.74 15.24 -5.62
N THR A 5 7.08 14.36 -4.67
CA THR A 5 7.86 13.15 -4.92
C THR A 5 6.96 11.93 -4.82
N GLN A 6 7.01 11.05 -5.83
CA GLN A 6 6.21 9.82 -5.88
C GLN A 6 7.09 8.58 -5.70
N TYR A 7 6.62 7.64 -4.89
CA TYR A 7 7.26 6.36 -4.61
C TYR A 7 6.30 5.23 -4.99
N TRP A 8 6.84 4.17 -5.59
CA TRP A 8 6.08 3.01 -6.04
C TRP A 8 6.69 1.75 -5.44
N ALA A 9 5.87 0.89 -4.83
CA ALA A 9 6.30 -0.47 -4.52
C ALA A 9 5.51 -1.48 -5.38
N PRO A 10 6.18 -2.52 -5.90
CA PRO A 10 7.59 -2.86 -5.65
C PRO A 10 8.58 -1.99 -6.45
N HIS A 11 9.74 -1.70 -5.84
CA HIS A 11 10.81 -0.86 -6.41
C HIS A 11 11.70 -1.61 -7.43
N ASP A 12 11.47 -2.91 -7.64
CA ASP A 12 12.45 -3.83 -8.24
C ASP A 12 12.06 -4.28 -9.67
N ASN A 13 11.50 -3.39 -10.50
CA ASN A 13 10.96 -3.72 -11.84
C ASN A 13 9.87 -4.82 -11.84
N GLN A 14 9.27 -5.09 -10.69
CA GLN A 14 8.13 -6.01 -10.59
C GLN A 14 6.83 -5.24 -10.84
N ASN A 15 5.87 -5.86 -11.53
CA ASN A 15 4.59 -5.23 -11.84
C ASN A 15 3.64 -5.12 -10.62
N GLY A 16 4.03 -5.69 -9.48
CA GLY A 16 3.24 -5.70 -8.24
C GLY A 16 3.77 -6.71 -7.24
N LEU A 17 3.30 -6.64 -6.00
CA LEU A 17 3.62 -7.60 -4.94
C LEU A 17 2.47 -8.60 -4.82
N TYR A 18 2.74 -9.90 -5.00
CA TYR A 18 1.72 -10.93 -4.81
C TYR A 18 1.32 -11.02 -3.34
N GLN A 19 0.02 -11.00 -3.08
CA GLN A 19 -0.56 -11.22 -1.76
C GLN A 19 -1.64 -12.29 -1.82
N ALA A 20 -1.54 -13.26 -0.92
CA ALA A 20 -2.59 -14.23 -0.69
C ALA A 20 -3.81 -13.56 -0.05
N ARG A 21 -4.98 -14.18 -0.17
CA ARG A 21 -6.20 -13.70 0.50
C ARG A 21 -6.03 -13.69 2.02
N GLY A 22 -6.72 -12.76 2.66
CA GLY A 22 -6.71 -12.56 4.10
C GLY A 22 -6.13 -11.22 4.50
N GLN A 23 -5.80 -11.12 5.79
CA GLN A 23 -5.23 -9.92 6.40
C GLN A 23 -3.72 -9.98 6.44
N LEU A 24 -3.09 -8.85 6.14
CA LEU A 24 -1.65 -8.68 6.16
C LEU A 24 -1.28 -7.26 6.58
N ILE A 25 -0.16 -7.13 7.28
CA ILE A 25 0.38 -5.83 7.68
C ILE A 25 1.46 -5.41 6.69
N TRP A 26 1.29 -4.24 6.10
CA TRP A 26 2.31 -3.57 5.30
C TRP A 26 2.92 -2.43 6.09
N SER A 27 4.24 -2.30 6.00
CA SER A 27 5.00 -1.25 6.67
C SER A 27 5.85 -0.49 5.64
N TRP A 28 5.83 0.83 5.74
CA TRP A 28 6.57 1.74 4.90
C TRP A 28 7.55 2.58 5.74
N PRO A 29 8.87 2.45 5.52
CA PRO A 29 9.89 3.00 6.42
C PRO A 29 10.18 4.49 6.19
N LEU A 30 9.50 5.16 5.26
CA LEU A 30 9.63 6.61 5.07
C LEU A 30 8.49 7.31 5.78
N GLY A 31 8.71 7.62 7.05
CA GLY A 31 8.00 8.69 7.70
C GLY A 31 9.02 9.78 8.02
N ASP A 32 8.97 10.86 7.25
CA ASP A 32 9.23 12.13 7.91
C ASP A 32 7.91 12.62 8.48
N ASN A 33 7.97 13.26 9.65
CA ASN A 33 6.81 13.89 10.26
C ASN A 33 6.72 15.39 9.88
N SER A 34 7.56 15.82 8.94
CA SER A 34 7.72 17.22 8.56
C SER A 34 6.93 17.58 7.30
N HIS A 35 6.57 16.59 6.49
CA HIS A 35 5.88 16.79 5.22
C HIS A 35 4.58 16.03 5.17
N TYR A 36 3.71 16.45 4.25
CA TYR A 36 2.48 15.71 3.98
C TYR A 36 2.81 14.45 3.18
N TRP A 37 2.22 13.33 3.60
CA TRP A 37 2.26 12.05 2.91
C TRP A 37 0.86 11.58 2.50
N GLY A 38 0.75 11.10 1.27
CA GLY A 38 -0.44 10.39 0.78
C GLY A 38 -0.06 8.95 0.41
N PHE A 39 -0.87 7.98 0.83
CA PHE A 39 -0.62 6.56 0.60
C PHE A 39 -1.80 5.90 -0.11
N ALA A 40 -1.51 4.88 -0.93
CA ALA A 40 -2.54 4.06 -1.55
C ALA A 40 -2.06 2.62 -1.73
N VAL A 41 -2.89 1.67 -1.32
CA VAL A 41 -2.75 0.24 -1.64
C VAL A 41 -3.89 -0.13 -2.58
N ARG A 42 -3.58 -0.70 -3.75
CA ARG A 42 -4.60 -0.99 -4.78
C ARG A 42 -4.37 -2.35 -5.43
N PRO A 43 -5.44 -2.99 -5.94
CA PRO A 43 -5.30 -4.09 -6.88
C PRO A 43 -4.48 -3.67 -8.10
N HIS A 44 -3.50 -4.49 -8.51
CA HIS A 44 -2.92 -4.39 -9.85
C HIS A 44 -3.81 -5.03 -10.91
N GLN A 45 -4.67 -5.98 -10.51
CA GLN A 45 -5.51 -6.78 -11.39
C GLN A 45 -6.99 -6.59 -11.04
N GLY A 46 -7.88 -6.69 -12.04
CA GLY A 46 -9.32 -6.43 -11.89
C GLY A 46 -10.14 -7.57 -11.27
N ASN A 47 -9.51 -8.58 -10.67
CA ASN A 47 -10.16 -9.77 -10.13
C ASN A 47 -9.96 -9.94 -8.62
N MET A 48 -9.67 -8.85 -7.91
CA MET A 48 -9.49 -8.85 -6.46
C MET A 48 -10.00 -7.56 -5.85
N GLN A 49 -10.38 -7.64 -4.58
CA GLN A 49 -10.66 -6.50 -3.73
C GLN A 49 -9.52 -6.32 -2.73
N VAL A 50 -9.23 -5.06 -2.43
CA VAL A 50 -8.24 -4.66 -1.45
C VAL A 50 -8.84 -3.56 -0.59
N GLU A 51 -8.74 -3.74 0.72
CA GLU A 51 -9.20 -2.78 1.70
C GLU A 51 -8.07 -2.45 2.66
N VAL A 52 -7.91 -1.17 2.98
CA VAL A 52 -7.06 -0.73 4.09
C VAL A 52 -7.98 -0.53 5.28
N GLU A 53 -8.05 -1.52 6.17
CA GLU A 53 -8.94 -1.49 7.34
C GLU A 53 -8.44 -0.53 8.42
N ARG A 54 -7.11 -0.39 8.52
CA ARG A 54 -6.49 0.49 9.49
C ARG A 54 -5.18 1.03 8.94
N GLN A 55 -4.94 2.30 9.21
CA GLN A 55 -3.67 2.97 8.96
C GLN A 55 -3.17 3.60 10.26
N TRP A 56 -1.88 3.44 10.57
CA TRP A 56 -1.27 4.05 11.76
C TRP A 56 0.23 4.26 11.59
N THR A 57 0.72 5.34 12.20
CA THR A 57 2.15 5.64 12.28
C THR A 57 2.71 5.18 13.62
N THR A 58 3.88 4.53 13.59
CA THR A 58 4.69 4.26 14.78
C THR A 58 5.99 5.06 14.71
N SER A 59 6.50 5.50 15.86
CA SER A 59 7.81 6.13 15.96
C SER A 59 8.68 5.49 17.04
N ASP A 60 9.99 5.58 16.89
CA ASP A 60 10.97 5.17 17.90
C ASP A 60 11.79 6.35 18.44
N ASN A 61 12.71 6.05 19.38
CA ASN A 61 13.59 7.06 19.99
C ASN A 61 14.63 7.64 19.01
N ASP A 62 14.83 7.02 17.85
CA ASP A 62 15.75 7.48 16.80
C ASP A 62 15.04 8.40 15.79
N MET A 63 13.81 8.85 16.11
CA MET A 63 12.93 9.60 15.21
C MET A 63 12.67 8.87 13.88
N ARG A 64 12.70 7.53 13.89
CA ARG A 64 12.24 6.77 12.74
C ARG A 64 10.74 6.64 12.83
N PHE A 65 10.05 7.13 11.81
CA PHE A 65 8.61 6.99 11.68
C PHE A 65 8.34 5.92 10.62
N VAL A 66 7.45 4.99 10.94
CA VAL A 66 7.02 3.91 10.06
C VAL A 66 5.52 4.00 9.90
N GLU A 67 5.08 4.08 8.66
CA GLU A 67 3.67 4.02 8.34
C GLU A 67 3.23 2.56 8.18
N ASN A 68 2.13 2.18 8.82
CA ASN A 68 1.63 0.82 8.81
C ASN A 68 0.19 0.77 8.29
N PHE A 69 -0.12 -0.30 7.58
CA PHE A 69 -1.42 -0.56 6.99
C PHE A 69 -1.85 -1.99 7.35
N LEU A 70 -3.03 -2.15 7.93
CA LEU A 70 -3.72 -3.43 7.96
C LEU A 70 -4.51 -3.54 6.67
N VAL A 71 -4.05 -4.41 5.78
CA VAL A 71 -4.61 -4.60 4.44
C VAL A 71 -5.35 -5.93 4.42
N THR A 72 -6.57 -5.92 3.90
CA THR A 72 -7.35 -7.13 3.63
C THR A 72 -7.45 -7.34 2.12
N VAL A 73 -7.07 -8.54 1.68
CA VAL A 73 -7.22 -9.00 0.30
C VAL A 73 -8.35 -10.01 0.25
N SER A 74 -9.37 -9.73 -0.54
CA SER A 74 -10.56 -10.56 -0.67
C SER A 74 -10.99 -10.72 -2.12
N ASP A 75 -12.00 -11.57 -2.32
CA ASP A 75 -12.69 -11.69 -3.58
C ASP A 75 -13.32 -10.35 -3.99
N PRO A 76 -13.38 -10.05 -5.30
CA PRO A 76 -13.93 -8.79 -5.77
C PRO A 76 -15.43 -8.68 -5.43
N VAL A 77 -15.88 -7.50 -5.02
CA VAL A 77 -17.33 -7.22 -4.92
C VAL A 77 -17.94 -7.27 -6.32
N GLY A 78 -18.92 -8.16 -6.53
CA GLY A 78 -19.66 -8.28 -7.79
C GLY A 78 -19.42 -9.60 -8.51
N ARG A 79 -19.66 -9.62 -9.84
CA ARG A 79 -19.51 -10.84 -10.64
C ARG A 79 -18.03 -11.07 -10.94
N GLU A 80 -17.50 -12.20 -10.48
CA GLU A 80 -16.13 -12.61 -10.79
C GLU A 80 -15.90 -12.67 -12.30
N PHE A 81 -14.87 -11.97 -12.79
CA PHE A 81 -14.49 -12.03 -14.20
C PHE A 81 -13.91 -13.40 -14.57
N ARG A 82 -13.23 -14.04 -13.60
CA ARG A 82 -12.75 -15.44 -13.51
C ARG A 82 -12.46 -15.73 -12.03
N PRO A 83 -12.48 -16.99 -11.55
CA PRO A 83 -11.98 -17.30 -10.22
C PRO A 83 -10.56 -16.75 -10.11
N SER A 84 -10.35 -15.75 -9.27
CA SER A 84 -8.98 -15.36 -8.89
C SER A 84 -8.44 -16.53 -8.09
N GLY A 85 -7.16 -16.87 -8.26
CA GLY A 85 -6.54 -17.90 -7.43
C GLY A 85 -6.54 -17.50 -5.95
N ASN A 86 -5.66 -18.11 -5.16
CA ASN A 86 -5.53 -17.84 -3.73
C ASN A 86 -5.06 -16.41 -3.36
N GLY A 87 -5.07 -15.45 -4.29
CA GLY A 87 -4.55 -14.09 -4.11
C GLY A 87 -4.41 -13.32 -5.42
N GLY A 88 -3.74 -12.17 -5.36
CA GLY A 88 -3.47 -11.32 -6.52
C GLY A 88 -2.32 -10.34 -6.32
N LEU A 89 -1.96 -9.62 -7.37
CA LEU A 89 -0.88 -8.62 -7.33
C LEU A 89 -1.42 -7.29 -6.79
N LEU A 90 -0.70 -6.70 -5.84
CA LEU A 90 -0.97 -5.38 -5.28
C LEU A 90 0.05 -4.36 -5.78
N MET A 91 -0.38 -3.10 -5.87
CA MET A 91 0.49 -1.94 -6.05
C MET A 91 0.40 -1.02 -4.85
N PHE A 92 1.55 -0.53 -4.41
CA PHE A 92 1.66 0.55 -3.42
C PHE A 92 2.10 1.84 -4.10
N THR A 93 1.52 2.95 -3.67
CA THR A 93 2.02 4.28 -4.00
C THR A 93 2.11 5.13 -2.75
N ALA A 94 3.21 5.86 -2.59
CA ALA A 94 3.33 6.94 -1.62
C ALA A 94 3.67 8.25 -2.34
N ILE A 95 3.12 9.37 -1.87
CA ILE A 95 3.41 10.70 -2.39
C ILE A 95 3.83 11.58 -1.22
N LYS A 96 4.95 12.27 -1.37
CA LYS A 96 5.46 13.27 -0.44
C LYS A 96 5.31 14.65 -1.04
N VAL A 97 4.82 15.61 -0.24
CA VAL A 97 4.66 17.01 -0.66
C VAL A 97 5.49 17.93 0.25
N GLU A 98 6.46 18.62 -0.35
CA GLU A 98 7.41 19.53 0.31
C GLU A 98 7.14 20.97 -0.14
N ALA A 99 6.96 21.92 0.79
CA ALA A 99 6.54 23.31 0.50
C ALA A 99 7.70 24.29 0.27
#